data_AF-A0A448NSP1-F1
#
_entry.id   AF-A0A448NSP1-F1
#
_cell.length_a   1.000
_cell.length_b   1.000
_cell.length_c   1.000
_cell.angle_alpha   90.00
_cell.angle_beta   90.00
_cell.angle_gamma   90.00
#
_symmetry.space_group_name_H-M   'P 1'
#
loop_
_entity.id
_entity.type
_entity.pdbx_description
1 polymer ?
#
loop_
_entity_poly.entity_id
_entity_poly.type
_entity_poly.pdbx_seq_one_letter_code
_entity_poly.pdbx_strand_id
1 'polypeptide(L)'
;MKSLLIFFSSILLILTSCTQTENTDVLKERETALLTKERAFAEKELEFESLKAMRDSLELPTDTVIALKIPENIIGKWTGKMICTESNCSEHVIGDLRNDSWEFFDDQVRITNKSGSEKIYFAKVSDSEIKLTSENSSPSTTQSIITLQLTEENKGRIKGSREFTGNNCLSKFSVDLEKIKN
;
A
#
# COMPACT_ATOMS: atom_id res chain seq x y z
N MET A 1 1.17 -13.75 -96.97
CA MET A 1 0.68 -12.47 -96.38
C MET A 1 -0.50 -12.64 -95.41
N LYS A 2 -1.56 -13.41 -95.72
CA LYS A 2 -2.71 -13.63 -94.81
C LYS A 2 -2.35 -14.28 -93.46
N SER A 3 -1.40 -15.22 -93.43
CA SER A 3 -0.95 -15.89 -92.19
C SER A 3 -0.16 -14.96 -91.25
N LEU A 4 0.55 -13.97 -91.78
CA LEU A 4 1.33 -13.00 -90.98
C LEU A 4 0.44 -11.95 -90.31
N LEU A 5 -0.66 -11.56 -90.96
CA LEU A 5 -1.69 -10.67 -90.40
C LEU A 5 -2.46 -11.32 -89.24
N ILE A 6 -2.73 -12.63 -89.33
CA ILE A 6 -3.40 -13.38 -88.24
C ILE A 6 -2.46 -13.50 -87.03
N PHE A 7 -1.17 -13.73 -87.26
CA PHE A 7 -0.18 -13.80 -86.18
C PHE A 7 -0.01 -12.44 -85.48
N PHE A 8 0.03 -11.35 -86.24
CA PHE A 8 0.10 -10.00 -85.68
C PHE A 8 -1.17 -9.60 -84.93
N SER A 9 -2.35 -9.99 -85.44
CA SER A 9 -3.64 -9.78 -84.75
C SER A 9 -3.75 -10.59 -83.46
N SER A 10 -3.19 -11.81 -83.44
CA SER A 10 -3.18 -12.66 -82.25
C SER A 10 -2.25 -12.11 -81.17
N ILE A 11 -1.11 -11.52 -81.55
CA ILE A 11 -0.20 -10.82 -80.62
C ILE A 11 -0.83 -9.56 -80.02
N LEU A 12 -1.60 -8.79 -80.80
CA LEU A 12 -2.29 -7.60 -80.29
C LEU A 12 -3.36 -7.95 -79.24
N LEU A 13 -4.05 -9.08 -79.39
CA LEU A 13 -5.07 -9.57 -78.45
C LEU A 13 -4.49 -10.05 -77.11
N ILE A 14 -3.22 -10.47 -77.07
CA ILE A 14 -2.55 -10.90 -75.84
C ILE A 14 -2.09 -9.69 -75.02
N LEU A 15 -1.81 -8.56 -75.68
CA LEU A 15 -1.35 -7.32 -75.02
C LEU A 15 -2.49 -6.52 -74.35
N THR A 16 -3.76 -6.76 -74.69
CA THR A 16 -4.91 -6.06 -74.11
C THR A 16 -5.52 -6.77 -72.89
N SER A 17 -5.05 -7.97 -72.52
CA SER A 17 -5.60 -8.76 -71.40
C SER A 17 -4.96 -8.47 -70.03
N CYS A 18 -4.13 -7.43 -69.91
CA CYS A 18 -3.43 -7.09 -68.65
C CYS A 18 -4.02 -5.84 -68.00
N THR A 19 -5.28 -5.89 -67.57
CA THR A 19 -5.88 -4.90 -66.67
C THR A 19 -6.13 -5.55 -65.31
N GLN A 20 -5.05 -5.71 -64.54
CA GLN A 20 -5.06 -6.26 -63.17
C GLN A 20 -5.37 -5.15 -62.14
N THR A 21 -6.45 -4.38 -62.32
CA THR A 21 -6.77 -3.24 -61.44
C THR A 21 -7.43 -3.69 -60.13
N GLU A 22 -8.27 -4.73 -60.16
CA GLU A 22 -9.03 -5.22 -58.99
C GLU A 22 -8.14 -5.66 -57.81
N ASN A 23 -7.02 -6.34 -58.10
CA ASN A 23 -6.11 -6.79 -57.05
C ASN A 23 -5.35 -5.64 -56.40
N THR A 24 -5.13 -4.52 -57.10
CA THR A 24 -4.35 -3.40 -56.56
C THR A 24 -5.13 -2.59 -55.53
N ASP A 25 -6.45 -2.48 -55.69
CA ASP A 25 -7.29 -1.74 -54.75
C ASP A 25 -7.50 -2.53 -53.45
N VAL A 26 -7.70 -3.86 -53.54
CA VAL A 26 -7.76 -4.75 -52.36
C VAL A 26 -6.43 -4.76 -51.60
N LEU A 27 -5.30 -4.71 -52.30
CA LEU A 27 -3.97 -4.62 -51.68
C LEU A 27 -3.78 -3.29 -50.96
N LYS A 28 -4.16 -2.16 -51.57
CA LYS A 28 -4.11 -0.84 -50.95
C LYS A 28 -5.00 -0.74 -49.71
N GLU A 29 -6.21 -1.31 -49.77
CA GLU A 29 -7.10 -1.34 -48.61
C GLU A 29 -6.49 -2.14 -47.45
N ARG A 30 -5.86 -3.29 -47.75
CA ARG A 30 -5.14 -4.06 -46.73
C ARG A 30 -3.94 -3.31 -46.15
N GLU A 31 -3.13 -2.65 -46.96
CA GLU A 31 -1.98 -1.86 -46.49
C GLU A 31 -2.42 -0.70 -45.59
N THR A 32 -3.47 0.02 -45.98
CA THR A 32 -4.02 1.11 -45.16
C THR A 32 -4.60 0.59 -43.85
N ALA A 33 -5.30 -0.55 -43.86
CA ALA A 33 -5.82 -1.20 -42.65
C ALA A 33 -4.72 -1.74 -41.73
N LEU A 34 -3.57 -2.18 -42.28
CA LEU A 34 -2.41 -2.58 -41.48
C LEU A 34 -1.74 -1.36 -40.85
N LEU A 35 -1.53 -0.30 -41.62
CA LEU A 35 -0.93 0.94 -41.13
C LEU A 35 -1.74 1.61 -40.01
N THR A 36 -3.08 1.54 -40.06
CA THR A 36 -3.92 2.07 -38.97
C THR A 36 -3.79 1.25 -37.70
N LYS A 37 -3.72 -0.09 -37.83
CA LYS A 37 -3.48 -0.98 -36.69
C LYS A 37 -2.11 -0.77 -36.07
N GLU A 38 -1.06 -0.66 -36.89
CA GLU A 38 0.31 -0.42 -36.41
C GLU A 38 0.40 0.90 -35.63
N ARG A 39 -0.24 1.97 -36.12
CA ARG A 39 -0.31 3.24 -35.37
C ARG A 39 -1.05 3.11 -34.05
N ALA A 40 -2.18 2.40 -34.03
CA ALA A 40 -2.95 2.17 -32.80
C ALA A 40 -2.15 1.35 -31.77
N PHE A 41 -1.39 0.35 -32.22
CA PHE A 41 -0.51 -0.42 -31.33
C PHE A 41 0.64 0.43 -30.77
N ALA A 42 1.26 1.28 -31.61
CA ALA A 42 2.34 2.17 -31.16
C ALA A 42 1.86 3.17 -30.09
N GLU A 43 0.64 3.71 -30.24
CA GLU A 43 0.04 4.59 -29.24
C GLU A 43 -0.23 3.85 -27.92
N LYS A 44 -0.76 2.63 -28.00
CA LYS A 44 -1.03 1.79 -26.83
C LYS A 44 0.22 1.38 -26.08
N GLU A 45 1.30 1.07 -26.80
CA GLU A 45 2.58 0.72 -26.19
C GLU A 45 3.18 1.91 -25.44
N LEU A 46 3.10 3.11 -26.02
CA LEU A 46 3.57 4.33 -25.37
C LEU A 46 2.75 4.65 -24.11
N GLU A 47 1.43 4.48 -24.16
CA GLU A 47 0.56 4.62 -22.99
C GLU A 47 0.94 3.59 -21.90
N PHE A 48 1.15 2.32 -22.28
CA PHE A 48 1.54 1.26 -21.36
C PHE A 48 2.88 1.54 -20.66
N GLU A 49 3.91 1.92 -21.41
CA GLU A 49 5.22 2.27 -20.84
C GLU A 49 5.13 3.51 -19.93
N SER A 50 4.27 4.49 -20.25
CA SER A 50 4.04 5.65 -19.39
C SER A 50 3.39 5.28 -18.05
N LEU A 51 2.41 4.37 -18.07
CA LEU A 51 1.72 3.87 -16.88
C LEU A 51 2.66 3.02 -16.02
N LYS A 52 3.52 2.23 -16.66
CA LYS A 52 4.56 1.45 -15.98
C LYS A 52 5.57 2.36 -15.30
N ALA A 53 6.09 3.37 -15.99
CA ALA A 53 6.99 4.36 -15.39
C ALA A 53 6.33 5.12 -14.21
N MET A 54 5.03 5.44 -14.33
CA MET A 54 4.27 6.03 -13.23
C MET A 54 4.17 5.08 -12.04
N ARG A 55 3.85 3.80 -12.26
CA ARG A 55 3.84 2.78 -11.19
C ARG A 55 5.21 2.71 -10.51
N ASP A 56 6.28 2.60 -11.29
CA ASP A 56 7.63 2.50 -10.76
C ASP A 56 8.05 3.77 -9.99
N SER A 57 7.51 4.94 -10.35
CA SER A 57 7.71 6.19 -9.58
C SER A 57 6.91 6.25 -8.28
N LEU A 58 5.79 5.53 -8.19
CA LEU A 58 4.94 5.43 -7.00
C LEU A 58 5.41 4.32 -6.07
N GLU A 59 6.10 3.31 -6.58
CA GLU A 59 6.85 2.35 -5.79
C GLU A 59 8.08 3.07 -5.20
N LEU A 60 7.84 3.75 -4.07
CA LEU A 60 8.92 4.17 -3.18
C LEU A 60 9.78 2.94 -2.89
N PRO A 61 11.12 3.06 -2.91
CA PRO A 61 11.98 1.97 -2.47
C PRO A 61 11.48 1.57 -1.09
N THR A 62 10.98 0.35 -0.97
CA THR A 62 10.76 -0.25 0.33
C THR A 62 12.16 -0.53 0.82
N ASP A 63 12.81 0.50 1.35
CA ASP A 63 14.05 0.36 2.10
C ASP A 63 13.78 -0.81 3.01
N THR A 64 14.58 -1.86 2.85
CA THR A 64 14.49 -3.08 3.63
C THR A 64 15.05 -2.74 5.02
N VAL A 65 14.42 -1.77 5.68
CA VAL A 65 14.54 -1.56 7.09
C VAL A 65 13.99 -2.84 7.66
N ILE A 66 14.90 -3.71 8.09
CA ILE A 66 14.60 -4.85 8.94
C ILE A 66 13.73 -4.25 10.05
N ALA A 67 12.41 -4.45 9.95
CA ALA A 67 11.51 -3.98 10.97
C ALA A 67 11.96 -4.67 12.25
N LEU A 68 12.53 -3.89 13.17
CA LEU A 68 12.91 -4.38 14.47
C LEU A 68 11.62 -4.92 15.09
N LYS A 69 11.54 -6.24 15.20
CA LYS A 69 10.41 -6.94 15.78
C LYS A 69 10.37 -6.69 17.28
N ILE A 70 9.21 -6.84 17.89
CA ILE A 70 9.10 -6.82 19.34
C ILE A 70 9.98 -7.94 19.92
N PRO A 71 10.87 -7.63 20.88
CA PRO A 71 11.69 -8.64 21.54
C PRO A 71 10.87 -9.79 22.14
N GLU A 72 11.34 -11.04 21.96
CA GLU A 72 10.62 -12.25 22.41
C GLU A 72 10.29 -12.26 23.90
N ASN A 73 11.12 -11.61 24.74
CA ASN A 73 10.88 -11.50 26.17
C ASN A 73 9.63 -10.66 26.53
N ILE A 74 9.15 -9.83 25.60
CA ILE A 74 7.97 -8.96 25.77
C ILE A 74 6.70 -9.63 25.27
N ILE A 75 6.82 -10.57 24.33
CA ILE A 75 5.69 -11.31 23.78
C ILE A 75 4.86 -11.99 24.88
N GLY A 76 3.54 -11.95 24.71
CA GLY A 76 2.55 -12.52 25.63
C GLY A 76 1.61 -11.49 26.26
N LYS A 77 0.96 -11.90 27.36
CA LYS A 77 -0.11 -11.13 28.01
C LYS A 77 0.40 -10.29 29.17
N TRP A 78 -0.13 -9.06 29.27
CA TRP A 78 0.24 -8.05 30.24
C TRP A 78 -1.02 -7.39 30.81
N THR A 79 -0.96 -7.00 32.07
CA THR A 79 -1.96 -6.15 32.71
C THR A 79 -1.46 -4.71 32.65
N GLY A 80 -2.19 -3.83 31.98
CA GLY A 80 -1.84 -2.42 31.85
C GLY A 80 -2.67 -1.55 32.78
N LYS A 81 -1.99 -0.82 33.67
CA LYS A 81 -2.58 0.26 34.46
C LYS A 81 -2.23 1.60 33.82
N MET A 82 -3.23 2.40 33.52
CA MET A 82 -3.07 3.73 32.97
C MET A 82 -3.61 4.79 33.93
N ILE A 83 -2.87 5.87 34.11
CA ILE A 83 -3.26 7.02 34.94
C ILE A 83 -3.27 8.26 34.06
N CYS A 84 -4.38 9.00 34.01
CA CYS A 84 -4.41 10.28 33.32
C CYS A 84 -3.55 11.32 34.08
N THR A 85 -2.52 11.84 33.44
CA THR A 85 -1.59 12.82 34.03
C THR A 85 -1.86 14.24 33.55
N GLU A 86 -2.39 14.37 32.34
CA GLU A 86 -2.70 15.65 31.71
C GLU A 86 -3.94 15.47 30.83
N SER A 87 -4.90 16.37 30.89
CA SER A 87 -6.08 16.33 30.02
C SER A 87 -6.69 17.71 29.88
N ASN A 88 -7.07 18.05 28.65
CA ASN A 88 -8.00 19.14 28.34
C ASN A 88 -9.32 18.61 27.73
N CYS A 89 -9.53 17.28 27.72
CA CYS A 89 -10.75 16.63 27.26
C CYS A 89 -11.86 16.73 28.32
N SER A 90 -13.11 16.91 27.89
CA SER A 90 -14.29 16.77 28.74
C SER A 90 -14.44 15.35 29.32
N GLU A 91 -14.02 14.35 28.55
CA GLU A 91 -14.22 12.93 28.84
C GLU A 91 -13.16 12.30 29.74
N HIS A 92 -12.07 13.03 30.05
CA HIS A 92 -10.91 12.50 30.78
C HIS A 92 -10.48 13.47 31.87
N VAL A 93 -10.50 13.01 33.12
CA VAL A 93 -10.12 13.79 34.31
C VAL A 93 -8.74 13.34 34.78
N ILE A 94 -7.91 14.32 35.17
CA ILE A 94 -6.58 14.05 35.73
C ILE A 94 -6.75 13.17 36.98
N GLY A 95 -6.01 12.06 37.04
CA GLY A 95 -6.12 11.04 38.08
C GLY A 95 -6.98 9.83 37.70
N ASP A 96 -7.67 9.86 36.54
CA ASP A 96 -8.45 8.72 36.06
C ASP A 96 -7.60 7.45 35.91
N LEU A 97 -8.11 6.35 36.47
CA LEU A 97 -7.46 5.04 36.48
C LEU A 97 -8.15 4.09 35.51
N ARG A 98 -7.39 3.51 34.60
CA ARG A 98 -7.88 2.48 33.66
C ARG A 98 -7.02 1.24 33.75
N ASN A 99 -7.66 0.08 33.79
CA ASN A 99 -6.97 -1.21 33.72
C ASN A 99 -7.42 -1.91 32.45
N ASP A 100 -6.49 -2.17 31.56
CA ASP A 100 -6.71 -2.83 30.28
C ASP A 100 -5.82 -4.08 30.20
N SER A 101 -6.25 -5.07 29.41
CA SER A 101 -5.45 -6.25 29.08
C SER A 101 -4.70 -6.01 27.78
N TRP A 102 -3.40 -6.28 27.78
CA TRP A 102 -2.52 -6.06 26.63
C TRP A 102 -1.94 -7.40 26.19
N GLU A 103 -1.95 -7.68 24.90
CA GLU A 103 -1.36 -8.88 24.31
C GLU A 103 -0.41 -8.49 23.19
N PHE A 104 0.88 -8.75 23.41
CA PHE A 104 1.95 -8.43 22.47
C PHE A 104 2.18 -9.63 21.55
N PHE A 105 2.16 -9.34 20.25
CA PHE A 105 2.57 -10.21 19.15
C PHE A 105 3.80 -9.61 18.46
N ASP A 106 4.32 -10.26 17.43
CA ASP A 106 5.59 -9.86 16.78
C ASP A 106 5.61 -8.39 16.31
N ASP A 107 4.56 -7.95 15.61
CA ASP A 107 4.47 -6.61 15.00
C ASP A 107 3.26 -5.80 15.46
N GLN A 108 2.42 -6.38 16.31
CA GLN A 108 1.15 -5.79 16.72
C GLN A 108 0.86 -6.02 18.20
N VAL A 109 0.05 -5.13 18.78
CA VAL A 109 -0.42 -5.21 20.16
C VAL A 109 -1.92 -5.08 20.18
N ARG A 110 -2.59 -6.05 20.82
CA ARG A 110 -4.03 -6.00 21.08
C ARG A 110 -4.26 -5.47 22.48
N ILE A 111 -5.08 -4.43 22.60
CA ILE A 111 -5.48 -3.85 23.87
C ILE A 111 -6.99 -4.05 24.04
N THR A 112 -7.37 -4.78 25.07
CA THR A 112 -8.76 -5.09 25.42
C THR A 112 -9.13 -4.35 26.69
N ASN A 113 -10.15 -3.49 26.62
CA ASN A 113 -10.64 -2.76 27.77
C ASN A 113 -11.55 -3.64 28.67
N LYS A 114 -11.95 -3.12 29.84
CA LYS A 114 -12.88 -3.83 30.73
C LYS A 114 -14.25 -4.16 30.12
N SER A 115 -14.71 -3.39 29.12
CA SER A 115 -15.98 -3.65 28.44
C SER A 115 -15.86 -4.70 27.33
N GLY A 116 -14.66 -5.26 27.10
CA GLY A 116 -14.39 -6.24 26.04
C GLY A 116 -14.17 -5.63 24.64
N SER A 117 -14.09 -4.30 24.52
CA SER A 117 -13.74 -3.66 23.26
C SER A 117 -12.24 -3.78 23.00
N GLU A 118 -11.89 -4.30 21.83
CA GLU A 118 -10.52 -4.53 21.42
C GLU A 118 -10.05 -3.44 20.45
N LYS A 119 -8.80 -3.01 20.61
CA LYS A 119 -8.11 -2.11 19.68
C LYS A 119 -6.75 -2.71 19.30
N ILE A 120 -6.45 -2.68 18.01
CA ILE A 120 -5.18 -3.17 17.46
C ILE A 120 -4.27 -1.97 17.21
N TYR A 121 -3.02 -2.12 17.63
CA TYR A 121 -1.96 -1.15 17.39
C TYR A 121 -0.79 -1.84 16.70
N PHE A 122 -0.15 -1.13 15.76
CA PHE A 122 1.07 -1.58 15.12
C PHE A 122 2.28 -1.05 15.87
N ALA A 123 3.23 -1.93 16.12
CA ALA A 123 4.45 -1.62 16.85
C ALA A 123 5.56 -1.19 15.90
N LYS A 124 6.29 -0.14 16.28
CA LYS A 124 7.59 0.21 15.72
C LYS A 124 8.59 0.21 16.85
N VAL A 125 9.58 -0.67 16.77
CA VAL A 125 10.63 -0.77 17.76
C VAL A 125 11.81 0.10 17.34
N SER A 126 12.31 0.88 18.28
CA SER A 126 13.59 1.59 18.24
C SER A 126 14.42 1.09 19.43
N ASP A 127 15.75 1.18 19.37
CA ASP A 127 16.69 0.48 20.28
C ASP A 127 16.21 0.30 21.73
N SER A 128 15.67 1.35 22.37
CA SER A 128 15.14 1.31 23.74
C SER A 128 13.66 1.68 23.88
N GLU A 129 12.89 1.76 22.80
CA GLU A 129 11.49 2.21 22.84
C GLU A 129 10.59 1.44 21.87
N ILE A 130 9.35 1.14 22.29
CA ILE A 130 8.30 0.62 21.40
C ILE A 130 7.26 1.71 21.23
N LYS A 131 7.10 2.18 19.98
CA LYS A 131 6.06 3.13 19.61
C LYS A 131 4.89 2.39 18.97
N LEU A 132 3.71 2.44 19.58
CA LEU A 132 2.49 1.84 19.05
C LEU A 132 1.60 2.91 18.42
N THR A 133 1.12 2.65 17.20
CA THR A 133 0.23 3.56 16.46
C THR A 133 -1.02 2.80 16.00
N SER A 134 -2.19 3.43 16.11
CA SER A 134 -3.46 2.86 15.64
C SER A 134 -3.58 2.93 14.12
N GLU A 135 -4.18 1.91 13.50
CA GLU A 135 -4.40 1.78 12.05
C GLU A 135 -5.17 2.96 11.41
N ASN A 136 -6.09 3.58 12.16
CA ASN A 136 -7.01 4.60 11.63
C ASN A 136 -6.49 6.05 11.73
N SER A 137 -5.17 6.28 11.65
CA SER A 137 -4.60 7.63 11.67
C SER A 137 -4.73 8.34 10.31
N SER A 138 -5.96 8.65 9.91
CA SER A 138 -6.20 9.73 8.94
C SER A 138 -5.89 11.07 9.62
N PRO A 139 -5.30 12.07 8.95
CA PRO A 139 -4.98 13.38 9.54
C PRO A 139 -6.19 14.15 10.11
N SER A 140 -7.42 13.71 9.79
CA SER A 140 -8.67 14.27 10.31
C SER A 140 -9.29 13.49 11.48
N THR A 141 -8.69 12.37 11.90
CA THR A 141 -9.26 11.46 12.89
C THR A 141 -8.34 11.32 14.10
N THR A 142 -8.96 11.28 15.28
CA THR A 142 -8.36 11.04 16.59
C THR A 142 -7.18 10.07 16.57
N GLN A 143 -5.99 10.57 16.90
CA GLN A 143 -4.75 9.82 16.93
C GLN A 143 -4.44 9.38 18.37
N SER A 144 -4.04 8.12 18.52
CA SER A 144 -3.55 7.57 19.80
C SER A 144 -2.16 7.01 19.57
N ILE A 145 -1.16 7.65 20.18
CA ILE A 145 0.24 7.22 20.14
C ILE A 145 0.59 6.68 21.53
N ILE A 146 1.18 5.49 21.58
CA ILE A 146 1.69 4.91 22.82
C ILE A 146 3.19 4.77 22.68
N THR A 147 3.94 5.22 23.68
CA THR A 147 5.40 5.05 23.74
C THR A 147 5.72 4.25 24.99
N LEU A 148 6.31 3.08 24.81
CA LEU A 148 6.76 2.20 25.88
C LEU A 148 8.28 2.25 25.95
N GLN A 149 8.83 2.40 27.14
CA GLN A 149 10.27 2.43 27.35
C GLN A 149 10.78 1.03 27.69
N LEU A 150 11.74 0.55 26.90
CA LEU A 150 12.43 -0.70 27.13
C LEU A 150 13.70 -0.42 27.92
N THR A 151 13.72 -0.87 29.18
CA THR A 151 14.95 -0.94 29.96
C THR A 151 15.44 -2.38 30.01
N GLU A 152 16.75 -2.61 29.96
CA GLU A 152 17.34 -3.96 30.07
C GLU A 152 16.90 -4.69 31.35
N GLU A 153 16.44 -3.92 32.35
CA GLU A 153 15.90 -4.41 33.63
C GLU A 153 14.40 -4.75 33.61
N ASN A 154 13.74 -4.82 32.45
CA ASN A 154 12.30 -5.13 32.33
C ASN A 154 12.00 -6.59 32.75
N LYS A 155 12.11 -6.88 34.06
CA LYS A 155 11.81 -8.15 34.74
C LYS A 155 10.30 -8.38 34.85
N GLY A 156 9.59 -8.24 33.73
CA GLY A 156 8.12 -8.36 33.67
C GLY A 156 7.37 -7.08 34.06
N ARG A 157 8.01 -5.91 34.03
CA ARG A 157 7.33 -4.61 34.15
C ARG A 157 7.83 -3.66 33.06
N ILE A 158 6.93 -2.92 32.42
CA ILE A 158 7.25 -1.96 31.37
C ILE A 158 6.53 -0.65 31.70
N LYS A 159 7.24 0.47 31.66
CA LYS A 159 6.64 1.79 31.82
C LYS A 159 6.57 2.50 30.49
N GLY A 160 5.63 3.44 30.38
CA GLY A 160 5.48 4.24 29.18
C GLY A 160 4.50 5.37 29.37
N SER A 161 4.15 5.98 28.25
CA SER A 161 3.12 6.99 28.14
C SER A 161 2.21 6.71 26.96
N ARG A 162 0.98 7.19 27.06
CA ARG A 162 0.01 7.19 25.98
C ARG A 162 -0.48 8.60 25.79
N GLU A 163 -0.33 9.11 24.58
CA GLU A 163 -0.84 10.39 24.17
C GLU A 163 -2.02 10.19 23.22
N PHE A 164 -3.10 10.90 23.51
CA PHE A 164 -4.31 10.92 22.73
C PHE A 164 -4.55 12.34 22.24
N THR A 165 -4.69 12.49 20.93
CA THR A 165 -4.88 13.78 20.28
C THR A 165 -6.06 13.68 19.32
N GLY A 166 -7.11 14.45 19.53
CA GLY A 166 -8.26 14.47 18.62
C GLY A 166 -9.29 15.53 18.99
N ASN A 167 -9.94 16.11 17.98
CA ASN A 167 -10.98 17.14 18.15
C ASN A 167 -10.55 18.30 19.08
N ASN A 168 -9.35 18.85 18.87
CA ASN A 168 -8.72 19.89 19.71
C ASN A 168 -8.50 19.50 21.18
N CYS A 169 -8.64 18.22 21.52
CA CYS A 169 -8.24 17.68 22.80
C CYS A 169 -6.87 16.97 22.73
N LEU A 170 -6.11 17.13 23.80
CA LEU A 170 -4.91 16.41 24.18
C LEU A 170 -5.09 15.81 25.58
N SER A 171 -4.89 14.49 25.69
CA SER A 171 -4.81 13.78 26.96
C SER A 171 -3.58 12.89 27.00
N LYS A 172 -2.83 12.96 28.10
CA LYS A 172 -1.68 12.10 28.36
C LYS A 172 -1.97 11.17 29.52
N PHE A 173 -1.54 9.93 29.36
CA PHE A 173 -1.64 8.88 30.35
C PHE A 173 -0.25 8.32 30.62
N SER A 174 0.07 8.11 31.90
CA SER A 174 1.18 7.25 32.28
C SER A 174 0.72 5.80 32.20
N VAL A 175 1.51 4.95 31.56
CA VAL A 175 1.23 3.53 31.34
C VAL A 175 2.22 2.70 32.16
N ASP A 176 1.70 1.72 32.87
CA ASP A 176 2.47 0.76 33.66
C ASP A 176 1.94 -0.65 33.38
N LEU A 177 2.77 -1.46 32.73
CA LEU A 177 2.44 -2.82 32.31
C LEU A 177 3.13 -3.82 33.22
N GLU A 178 2.39 -4.83 33.67
CA GLU A 178 2.92 -5.97 34.43
C GLU A 178 2.65 -7.28 33.69
N LYS A 179 3.68 -8.10 33.49
CA LYS A 179 3.58 -9.36 32.74
C LYS A 179 2.78 -10.36 33.56
N ILE A 180 1.78 -10.96 32.92
CA ILE A 180 0.98 -12.01 33.58
C ILE A 180 1.86 -13.27 33.61
N LYS A 181 2.28 -13.66 34.82
CA LYS A 181 2.94 -14.95 35.05
C LYS A 181 1.84 -16.01 35.09
N ASN A 182 1.86 -16.92 34.12
CA ASN A 182 1.10 -18.17 34.21
C ASN A 182 1.80 -19.14 35.16
#